data_AF-A0A9X0NZB7-F1
#
_entry.id   AF-A0A9X0NZB7-F1
#
_cell.length_a   1.000
_cell.length_b   1.000
_cell.length_c   1.000
_cell.angle_alpha   90.00
_cell.angle_beta   90.00
_cell.angle_gamma   90.00
#
_symmetry.space_group_name_H-M   'P 1'
#
loop_
_entity.id
_entity.type
_entity.pdbx_description
1 polymer ?
#
loop_
_entity_poly.entity_id
_entity_poly.type
_entity_poly.pdbx_seq_one_letter_code
_entity_poly.pdbx_strand_id
1 'polypeptide(L)'
;MFDAPGYSMGLVEPVVLNDVVGWRRRGAQPAKIAAVLDMALALLARPFGDDRAVVVKPSNIVNSLAPAIMGLRADAHAILLYAPIEDFLASIAVKGLWGRRWVRQAMIGQMQDGVLAQQFAPDEMFELTDLQVAGLGWLSHHSIYRKMQDRFGAGRLGICDSRSLLAEPAETVAKFFARFELHPGPEDSAAIAAGPAFTRNSKESTSYSRSDRERQIAATREANSDEIAKVAEWVRVVADGIGLDVAPVSSALR
;
A
#
# COMPACT_ATOMS: atom_id res chain seq x y z
N MET A 1 5.55 1.80 -13.10
CA MET A 1 5.57 3.22 -13.54
C MET A 1 6.84 3.91 -13.09
N PHE A 2 7.33 3.67 -11.87
CA PHE A 2 8.57 4.29 -11.36
C PHE A 2 9.88 3.60 -11.76
N ASP A 3 9.81 2.64 -12.68
CA ASP A 3 11.01 2.13 -13.34
C ASP A 3 11.07 2.83 -14.69
N ALA A 4 11.81 3.93 -14.74
CA ALA A 4 11.79 4.91 -15.82
C ALA A 4 13.22 5.44 -16.05
N PRO A 5 13.91 4.98 -17.11
CA PRO A 5 15.30 5.35 -17.37
C PRO A 5 15.54 6.86 -17.43
N GLY A 6 16.60 7.33 -16.79
CA GLY A 6 16.95 8.75 -16.67
C GLY A 6 16.18 9.51 -15.58
N TYR A 7 15.19 8.85 -14.95
CA TYR A 7 14.39 9.42 -13.88
C TYR A 7 14.56 8.63 -12.60
N SER A 8 14.19 7.35 -12.61
CA SER A 8 14.23 6.52 -11.41
C SER A 8 14.37 5.03 -11.69
N MET A 9 15.15 4.38 -10.83
CA MET A 9 15.20 2.94 -10.72
C MET A 9 14.03 2.45 -9.86
N GLY A 10 13.18 1.58 -10.39
CA GLY A 10 12.04 1.03 -9.67
C GLY A 10 12.35 -0.31 -9.00
N LEU A 11 12.24 -0.39 -7.66
CA LEU A 11 12.43 -1.65 -6.94
C LEU A 11 11.09 -2.22 -6.45
N VAL A 12 10.78 -3.46 -6.86
CA VAL A 12 9.53 -4.14 -6.49
C VAL A 12 9.81 -5.16 -5.39
N GLU A 13 9.22 -4.93 -4.23
CA GLU A 13 9.21 -5.80 -3.05
C GLU A 13 10.60 -6.35 -2.66
N PRO A 14 11.61 -5.49 -2.37
CA PRO A 14 12.93 -5.96 -1.96
C PRO A 14 12.85 -6.88 -0.74
N VAL A 15 13.25 -8.14 -0.92
CA VAL A 15 13.11 -9.20 0.10
C VAL A 15 13.80 -8.84 1.42
N VAL A 16 14.91 -8.11 1.35
CA VAL A 16 15.65 -7.63 2.53
C VAL A 16 14.75 -6.85 3.50
N LEU A 17 13.77 -6.07 3.01
CA LEU A 17 12.84 -5.34 3.88
C LEU A 17 11.84 -6.27 4.56
N ASN A 18 11.41 -7.34 3.88
CA ASN A 18 10.56 -8.37 4.45
C ASN A 18 11.31 -9.16 5.54
N ASP A 19 12.60 -9.44 5.32
CA ASP A 19 13.45 -10.14 6.28
C ASP A 19 13.65 -9.33 7.56
N VAL A 20 13.80 -8.00 7.46
CA VAL A 20 13.86 -7.11 8.63
C VAL A 20 12.56 -7.16 9.44
N VAL A 21 11.39 -7.14 8.77
CA VAL A 21 10.09 -7.33 9.45
C VAL A 21 10.03 -8.69 10.15
N GLY A 22 10.39 -9.77 9.44
CA GLY A 22 10.42 -11.12 10.00
C GLY A 22 11.36 -11.26 11.19
N TRP A 23 12.54 -10.64 11.13
CA TRP A 23 13.52 -10.66 12.22
C TRP A 23 13.02 -9.88 13.44
N ARG A 24 12.38 -8.72 13.23
CA ARG A 24 11.69 -7.97 14.30
C ARG A 24 10.64 -8.83 15.00
N ARG A 25 9.77 -9.51 14.24
CA ARG A 25 8.72 -10.40 14.79
C ARG A 25 9.26 -11.59 15.58
N ARG A 26 10.49 -12.03 15.30
CA ARG A 26 11.19 -13.08 16.07
C ARG A 26 11.92 -12.56 17.32
N GLY A 27 11.70 -11.30 17.72
CA GLY A 27 12.23 -10.75 18.97
C GLY A 27 13.62 -10.13 18.85
N ALA A 28 14.05 -9.73 17.64
CA ALA A 28 15.29 -8.99 17.47
C ALA A 28 15.31 -7.69 18.28
N GLN A 29 16.47 -7.33 18.83
CA GLN A 29 16.63 -6.10 19.59
C GLN A 29 16.37 -4.87 18.70
N PRO A 30 15.55 -3.89 19.15
CA PRO A 30 15.18 -2.72 18.33
C PRO A 30 16.37 -1.93 17.77
N ALA A 31 17.44 -1.76 18.56
CA ALA A 31 18.64 -1.06 18.10
C ALA A 31 19.33 -1.77 16.92
N LYS A 32 19.35 -3.11 16.91
CA LYS A 32 19.91 -3.90 15.81
C LYS A 32 19.02 -3.83 14.57
N ILE A 33 17.70 -3.83 14.75
CA ILE A 33 16.74 -3.61 13.66
C ILE A 33 16.99 -2.25 13.00
N ALA A 34 17.12 -1.18 13.79
CA ALA A 34 17.37 0.15 13.25
C ALA A 34 18.68 0.22 12.44
N ALA A 35 19.77 -0.36 12.97
CA ALA A 35 21.06 -0.38 12.27
C ALA A 35 21.01 -1.19 10.96
N VAL A 36 20.38 -2.37 10.95
CA VAL A 36 20.27 -3.19 9.74
C VAL A 36 19.31 -2.57 8.73
N LEU A 37 18.21 -1.97 9.19
CA LEU A 37 17.30 -1.24 8.31
C LEU A 37 18.01 -0.07 7.65
N ASP A 38 18.80 0.70 8.40
CA ASP A 38 19.58 1.82 7.86
C ASP A 38 20.59 1.35 6.79
N MET A 39 21.35 0.29 7.06
CA MET A 39 22.27 -0.28 6.07
C MET A 39 21.53 -0.79 4.82
N ALA A 40 20.41 -1.50 4.99
CA ALA A 40 19.61 -2.00 3.88
C ALA A 40 19.10 -0.84 3.01
N LEU A 41 18.56 0.22 3.62
CA LEU A 41 18.11 1.41 2.90
C LEU A 41 19.26 2.12 2.18
N ALA A 42 20.45 2.19 2.77
CA ALA A 42 21.62 2.81 2.13
C ALA A 42 22.07 2.04 0.87
N LEU A 43 21.99 0.71 0.90
CA LEU A 43 22.28 -0.13 -0.27
C LEU A 43 21.19 0.00 -1.34
N LEU A 44 19.92 0.00 -0.93
CA LEU A 44 18.78 0.13 -1.85
C LEU A 44 18.72 1.52 -2.51
N ALA A 45 19.21 2.57 -1.85
CA ALA A 45 19.20 3.94 -2.37
C ALA A 45 20.19 4.21 -3.51
N ARG A 46 20.97 3.20 -3.94
CA ARG A 46 21.96 3.34 -5.02
C ARG A 46 21.32 3.01 -6.38
N PRO A 47 21.05 4.00 -7.25
CA PRO A 47 20.60 3.73 -8.61
C PRO A 47 21.72 3.08 -9.44
N PHE A 48 21.32 2.36 -10.49
CA PHE A 48 22.23 1.94 -11.56
C PHE A 48 22.16 2.95 -12.71
N GLY A 49 23.29 3.20 -13.38
CA GLY A 49 23.35 4.13 -14.51
C GLY A 49 23.09 5.58 -14.10
N ASP A 50 22.39 6.32 -14.97
CA ASP A 50 22.15 7.76 -14.84
C ASP A 50 20.81 8.10 -14.15
N ASP A 51 20.17 7.13 -13.49
CA ASP A 51 18.91 7.34 -12.78
C ASP A 51 19.11 8.26 -11.57
N ARG A 52 18.17 9.18 -11.37
CA ARG A 52 18.29 10.26 -10.37
C ARG A 52 17.74 9.89 -8.99
N ALA A 53 16.92 8.85 -8.91
CA ALA A 53 16.34 8.39 -7.67
C ALA A 53 16.08 6.87 -7.69
N VAL A 54 15.85 6.30 -6.52
CA VAL A 54 15.33 4.93 -6.38
C VAL A 54 13.94 4.98 -5.75
N VAL A 55 12.94 4.43 -6.43
CA VAL A 55 11.58 4.33 -5.92
C VAL A 55 11.30 2.88 -5.53
N VAL A 56 11.09 2.65 -4.24
CA VAL A 56 10.83 1.31 -3.69
C VAL A 56 9.33 1.12 -3.49
N LYS A 57 8.78 0.05 -4.09
CA LYS A 57 7.44 -0.47 -3.78
C LYS A 57 7.58 -1.66 -2.83
N PRO A 58 7.60 -1.46 -1.50
CA PRO A 58 7.77 -2.56 -0.56
C PRO A 58 6.50 -3.44 -0.48
N SER A 59 6.63 -4.61 0.14
CA SER A 59 5.47 -5.43 0.50
C SER A 59 4.67 -4.75 1.62
N ASN A 60 3.36 -5.02 1.71
CA ASN A 60 2.48 -4.38 2.71
C ASN A 60 2.89 -4.65 4.16
N ILE A 61 3.57 -5.78 4.43
CA ILE A 61 4.10 -6.09 5.77
C ILE A 61 5.15 -5.08 6.25
N VAL A 62 5.81 -4.36 5.32
CA VAL A 62 6.81 -3.33 5.63
C VAL A 62 6.17 -2.03 6.08
N ASN A 63 4.84 -1.85 5.91
CA ASN A 63 4.15 -0.65 6.37
C ASN A 63 4.35 -0.40 7.88
N SER A 64 4.53 -1.46 8.68
CA SER A 64 4.83 -1.32 10.12
C SER A 64 6.22 -0.72 10.40
N LEU A 65 7.11 -0.70 9.42
CA LEU A 65 8.43 -0.04 9.46
C LEU A 65 8.45 1.30 8.71
N ALA A 66 7.40 1.66 7.98
CA ALA A 66 7.37 2.91 7.20
C ALA A 66 7.69 4.17 8.03
N PRO A 67 7.19 4.34 9.27
CA PRO A 67 7.59 5.47 10.11
C PRO A 67 9.09 5.50 10.44
N ALA A 68 9.71 4.32 10.65
CA ALA A 68 11.15 4.22 10.91
C ALA A 68 11.96 4.53 9.64
N ILE A 69 11.53 4.03 8.49
CA ILE A 69 12.15 4.31 7.18
C ILE A 69 12.17 5.82 6.91
N MET A 70 11.02 6.49 7.03
CA MET A 70 10.91 7.95 6.82
C MET A 70 11.69 8.77 7.86
N GLY A 71 11.87 8.24 9.06
CA GLY A 71 12.73 8.84 10.09
C GLY A 71 14.22 8.70 9.80
N LEU A 72 14.65 7.58 9.24
CA LEU A 72 16.05 7.29 8.88
C LEU A 72 16.48 7.99 7.57
N ARG A 73 15.53 8.30 6.68
CA ARG A 73 15.77 9.00 5.41
C ARG A 73 15.00 10.31 5.42
N ALA A 74 15.65 11.38 5.87
CA ALA A 74 15.02 12.69 6.03
C ALA A 74 14.61 13.33 4.69
N ASP A 75 15.26 12.93 3.61
CA ASP A 75 15.06 13.31 2.22
C ASP A 75 14.06 12.41 1.46
N ALA A 76 13.68 11.26 2.03
CA ALA A 76 12.71 10.39 1.38
C ALA A 76 11.31 11.01 1.36
N HIS A 77 10.61 10.75 0.26
CA HIS A 77 9.19 11.00 0.07
C HIS A 77 8.44 9.68 -0.04
N ALA A 78 7.15 9.66 0.28
CA ALA A 78 6.33 8.47 0.12
C ALA A 78 4.91 8.77 -0.39
N ILE A 79 4.35 7.78 -1.09
CA ILE A 79 2.96 7.74 -1.51
C ILE A 79 2.31 6.51 -0.88
N LEU A 80 1.26 6.71 -0.09
CA LEU A 80 0.34 5.64 0.25
C LEU A 80 -0.67 5.49 -0.88
N LEU A 81 -0.62 4.35 -1.59
CA LEU A 81 -1.64 3.95 -2.53
C LEU A 81 -2.57 2.94 -1.85
N TYR A 82 -3.88 3.21 -1.85
CA TYR A 82 -4.87 2.31 -1.27
C TYR A 82 -6.05 2.08 -2.23
N ALA A 83 -6.81 1.00 -2.01
CA ALA A 83 -8.08 0.80 -2.68
C ALA A 83 -9.22 1.22 -1.74
N PRO A 84 -10.26 1.92 -2.24
CA PRO A 84 -11.47 2.18 -1.46
C PRO A 84 -12.03 0.90 -0.84
N ILE A 85 -12.66 1.00 0.33
CA ILE A 85 -12.95 -0.16 1.18
C ILE A 85 -13.72 -1.26 0.45
N GLU A 86 -14.74 -0.92 -0.34
CA GLU A 86 -15.50 -1.92 -1.11
C GLU A 86 -14.67 -2.63 -2.16
N ASP A 87 -13.79 -1.90 -2.84
CA ASP A 87 -12.92 -2.48 -3.87
C ASP A 87 -11.85 -3.37 -3.24
N PHE A 88 -11.33 -2.97 -2.07
CA PHE A 88 -10.43 -3.79 -1.28
C PHE A 88 -11.11 -5.08 -0.82
N LEU A 89 -12.27 -5.00 -0.18
CA LEU A 89 -13.03 -6.16 0.30
C LEU A 89 -13.42 -7.10 -0.85
N ALA A 90 -13.88 -6.56 -1.98
CA ALA A 90 -14.14 -7.33 -3.19
C ALA A 90 -12.88 -8.09 -3.66
N SER A 91 -11.71 -7.45 -3.63
CA SER A 91 -10.44 -8.09 -4.01
C SER A 91 -10.02 -9.25 -3.10
N ILE A 92 -10.55 -9.31 -1.88
CA ILE A 92 -10.36 -10.42 -0.94
C ILE A 92 -11.39 -11.51 -1.21
N ALA A 93 -12.67 -11.14 -1.26
CA ALA A 93 -13.79 -12.06 -1.46
C ALA A 93 -13.63 -12.91 -2.73
N VAL A 94 -13.17 -12.29 -3.82
CA VAL A 94 -12.98 -12.93 -5.13
C VAL A 94 -11.90 -14.02 -5.13
N LYS A 95 -10.95 -13.95 -4.19
CA LYS A 95 -9.93 -14.99 -4.00
C LYS A 95 -10.42 -16.16 -3.14
N GLY A 96 -11.68 -16.14 -2.70
CA GLY A 96 -12.30 -17.18 -1.89
C GLY A 96 -11.50 -17.49 -0.63
N LEU A 97 -11.34 -18.79 -0.33
CA LEU A 97 -10.64 -19.28 0.86
C LEU A 97 -9.19 -18.77 0.97
N TRP A 98 -8.49 -18.58 -0.17
CA TRP A 98 -7.12 -18.07 -0.15
C TRP A 98 -7.05 -16.62 0.30
N GLY A 99 -7.97 -15.77 -0.17
CA GLY A 99 -8.08 -14.38 0.28
C GLY A 99 -8.42 -14.29 1.76
N ARG A 100 -9.41 -15.07 2.19
CA ARG A 100 -9.89 -15.13 3.58
C ARG A 100 -8.82 -15.63 4.56
N ARG A 101 -8.08 -16.68 4.20
CA ARG A 101 -6.93 -17.14 5.00
C ARG A 101 -5.80 -16.10 5.04
N TRP A 102 -5.51 -15.46 3.91
CA TRP A 102 -4.44 -14.46 3.83
C TRP A 102 -4.68 -13.27 4.76
N VAL A 103 -5.91 -12.74 4.84
CA VAL A 103 -6.20 -11.60 5.73
C VAL A 103 -6.04 -11.97 7.21
N ARG A 104 -6.38 -13.21 7.62
CA ARG A 104 -6.11 -13.69 8.98
C ARG A 104 -4.62 -13.79 9.26
N GLN A 105 -3.83 -14.31 8.32
CA GLN A 105 -2.36 -14.37 8.46
C GLN A 105 -1.74 -12.96 8.51
N ALA A 106 -2.24 -12.03 7.71
CA ALA A 106 -1.80 -10.64 7.72
C ALA A 106 -2.09 -9.98 9.09
N MET A 107 -3.28 -10.21 9.65
CA MET A 107 -3.67 -9.70 10.96
C MET A 107 -2.76 -10.22 12.08
N ILE A 108 -2.40 -11.50 12.08
CA ILE A 108 -1.43 -12.06 13.04
C ILE A 108 -0.12 -11.26 12.99
N GLY A 109 0.37 -10.96 11.78
CA GLY A 109 1.57 -10.14 11.61
C GLY A 109 1.41 -8.71 12.13
N GLN A 110 0.26 -8.08 11.89
CA GLN A 110 -0.03 -6.72 12.39
C GLN A 110 -0.16 -6.68 13.93
N MET A 111 -0.69 -7.73 14.56
CA MET A 111 -0.72 -7.90 16.01
C MET A 111 0.70 -8.00 16.57
N GLN A 112 1.55 -8.83 15.97
CA GLN A 112 2.97 -8.96 16.36
C GLN A 112 3.76 -7.66 16.19
N ASP A 113 3.41 -6.88 15.17
CA ASP A 113 4.04 -5.58 14.90
C ASP A 113 3.54 -4.47 15.85
N GLY A 114 2.45 -4.72 16.61
CA GLY A 114 1.82 -3.75 17.50
C GLY A 114 1.16 -2.59 16.75
N VAL A 115 0.68 -2.82 15.53
CA VAL A 115 0.16 -1.76 14.63
C VAL A 115 -1.35 -1.86 14.35
N LEU A 116 -2.06 -2.77 15.02
CA LEU A 116 -3.52 -2.77 14.95
C LEU A 116 -4.04 -1.43 15.48
N ALA A 117 -4.84 -0.75 14.67
CA ALA A 117 -5.38 0.56 15.05
C ALA A 117 -6.56 0.44 16.02
N GLN A 118 -7.17 -0.74 16.11
CA GLN A 118 -8.36 -1.00 16.91
C GLN A 118 -8.03 -1.78 18.17
N GLN A 119 -8.85 -1.57 19.21
CA GLN A 119 -8.73 -2.26 20.48
C GLN A 119 -9.96 -3.15 20.63
N PHE A 120 -9.81 -4.42 20.31
CA PHE A 120 -10.82 -5.45 20.52
C PHE A 120 -10.30 -6.46 21.52
N ALA A 121 -11.18 -6.97 22.38
CA ALA A 121 -10.89 -8.08 23.27
C ALA A 121 -10.68 -9.39 22.47
N PRO A 122 -9.99 -10.40 23.03
CA PRO A 122 -9.69 -11.63 22.30
C PRO A 122 -10.93 -12.40 21.79
N ASP A 123 -12.01 -12.40 22.56
CA ASP A 123 -13.31 -12.97 22.22
C ASP A 123 -13.99 -12.18 21.10
N GLU A 124 -14.04 -10.85 21.19
CA GLU A 124 -14.56 -10.00 20.11
C GLU A 124 -13.78 -10.21 18.80
N MET A 125 -12.46 -10.34 18.87
CA MET A 125 -11.61 -10.65 17.71
C MET A 125 -11.89 -12.02 17.11
N PHE A 126 -12.28 -12.99 17.93
CA PHE A 126 -12.61 -14.34 17.48
C PHE A 126 -13.94 -14.37 16.70
N GLU A 127 -14.90 -13.52 17.07
CA GLU A 127 -16.20 -13.41 16.43
C GLU A 127 -16.17 -12.73 15.04
N LEU A 128 -15.07 -12.05 14.71
CA LEU A 128 -14.95 -11.34 13.44
C LEU A 128 -14.98 -12.30 12.24
N THR A 129 -15.77 -11.92 11.24
CA THR A 129 -15.74 -12.54 9.92
C THR A 129 -14.42 -12.23 9.21
N ASP A 130 -14.09 -12.99 8.16
CA ASP A 130 -12.85 -12.78 7.42
C ASP A 130 -12.79 -11.39 6.75
N LEU A 131 -13.92 -10.87 6.26
CA LEU A 131 -13.96 -9.54 5.67
C LEU A 131 -13.87 -8.43 6.73
N GLN A 132 -14.41 -8.64 7.94
CA GLN A 132 -14.16 -7.71 9.05
C GLN A 132 -12.68 -7.66 9.42
N VAL A 133 -12.03 -8.83 9.51
CA VAL A 133 -10.57 -8.92 9.69
C VAL A 133 -9.81 -8.18 8.59
N ALA A 134 -10.25 -8.31 7.33
CA ALA A 134 -9.68 -7.54 6.22
C ALA A 134 -9.82 -6.03 6.45
N GLY A 135 -11.02 -5.57 6.85
CA GLY A 135 -11.32 -4.18 7.17
C GLY A 135 -10.45 -3.60 8.28
N LEU A 136 -10.23 -4.35 9.36
CA LEU A 136 -9.32 -3.94 10.44
C LEU A 136 -7.88 -3.77 9.97
N GLY A 137 -7.39 -4.72 9.14
CA GLY A 137 -6.05 -4.62 8.57
C GLY A 137 -5.89 -3.42 7.64
N TRP A 138 -6.93 -3.08 6.86
CA TRP A 138 -6.99 -1.89 6.03
C TRP A 138 -6.93 -0.60 6.87
N LEU A 139 -7.76 -0.50 7.91
CA LEU A 139 -7.77 0.64 8.83
C LEU A 139 -6.45 0.82 9.57
N SER A 140 -5.79 -0.28 9.92
CA SER A 140 -4.47 -0.26 10.56
C SER A 140 -3.42 0.41 9.68
N HIS A 141 -3.45 0.18 8.36
CA HIS A 141 -2.56 0.87 7.43
C HIS A 141 -2.92 2.35 7.24
N HIS A 142 -4.22 2.70 7.23
CA HIS A 142 -4.65 4.11 7.24
C HIS A 142 -4.19 4.84 8.51
N SER A 143 -4.23 4.18 9.67
CA SER A 143 -3.73 4.75 10.93
C SER A 143 -2.24 5.01 10.90
N ILE A 144 -1.44 4.09 10.34
CA ILE A 144 0.01 4.29 10.15
C ILE A 144 0.24 5.54 9.30
N TYR A 145 -0.46 5.67 8.16
CA TYR A 145 -0.32 6.84 7.30
C TYR A 145 -0.72 8.14 8.01
N ARG A 146 -1.85 8.17 8.72
CA ARG A 146 -2.30 9.35 9.47
C ARG A 146 -1.22 9.80 10.46
N LYS A 147 -0.67 8.87 11.24
CA LYS A 147 0.44 9.13 12.19
C LYS A 147 1.70 9.60 11.50
N MET A 148 2.02 9.06 10.33
CA MET A 148 3.15 9.52 9.52
C MET A 148 2.92 10.95 9.01
N GLN A 149 1.70 11.27 8.56
CA GLN A 149 1.33 12.61 8.10
C GLN A 149 1.46 13.63 9.24
N ASP A 150 1.00 13.30 10.45
CA ASP A 150 1.19 14.14 11.64
C ASP A 150 2.67 14.37 11.96
N ARG A 151 3.50 13.33 11.79
CA ARG A 151 4.92 13.37 12.16
C ARG A 151 5.83 14.04 11.13
N PHE A 152 5.62 13.78 9.85
CA PHE A 152 6.54 14.18 8.77
C PHE A 152 5.96 15.27 7.86
N GLY A 153 4.67 15.58 7.99
CA GLY A 153 3.99 16.62 7.22
C GLY A 153 3.57 16.18 5.82
N ALA A 154 2.62 16.94 5.25
CA ALA A 154 2.04 16.68 3.92
C ALA A 154 3.00 16.97 2.76
N GLY A 155 4.12 17.67 3.00
CA GLY A 155 5.16 17.91 1.98
C GLY A 155 5.91 16.65 1.58
N ARG A 156 6.09 15.70 2.51
CA ARG A 156 6.82 14.44 2.28
C ARG A 156 5.94 13.22 2.00
N LEU A 157 4.65 13.36 2.27
CA LEU A 157 3.68 12.26 2.24
C LEU A 157 2.48 12.60 1.38
N GLY A 158 2.22 11.74 0.40
CA GLY A 158 1.00 11.75 -0.40
C GLY A 158 0.14 10.52 -0.11
N ILE A 159 -1.16 10.67 -0.29
CA ILE A 159 -2.09 9.54 -0.38
C ILE A 159 -2.84 9.61 -1.71
N CYS A 160 -3.12 8.46 -2.29
CA CYS A 160 -3.93 8.32 -3.49
C CYS A 160 -4.78 7.08 -3.39
N ASP A 161 -6.06 7.18 -3.73
CA ASP A 161 -6.91 6.01 -3.92
C ASP A 161 -6.75 5.45 -5.35
N SER A 162 -7.02 4.16 -5.50
CA SER A 162 -6.85 3.46 -6.76
C SER A 162 -7.78 3.95 -7.88
N ARG A 163 -8.92 4.58 -7.56
CA ARG A 163 -9.83 5.13 -8.58
C ARG A 163 -9.24 6.42 -9.14
N SER A 164 -8.78 7.31 -8.26
CA SER A 164 -8.08 8.55 -8.66
C SER A 164 -6.82 8.26 -9.48
N LEU A 165 -6.02 7.25 -9.09
CA LEU A 165 -4.84 6.81 -9.86
C LEU A 165 -5.17 6.45 -11.32
N LEU A 166 -6.35 5.87 -11.55
CA LEU A 166 -6.74 5.34 -12.85
C LEU A 166 -7.60 6.31 -13.68
N ALA A 167 -8.00 7.45 -13.11
CA ALA A 167 -8.87 8.41 -13.77
C ALA A 167 -8.13 9.17 -14.88
N GLU A 168 -6.97 9.74 -14.56
CA GLU A 168 -6.12 10.50 -15.48
C GLU A 168 -4.67 10.00 -15.39
N PRO A 169 -4.31 8.90 -16.10
CA PRO A 169 -3.02 8.22 -15.92
C PRO A 169 -1.79 9.10 -16.18
N ALA A 170 -1.81 9.93 -17.24
CA ALA A 170 -0.68 10.79 -17.57
C ALA A 170 -0.46 11.90 -16.54
N GLU A 171 -1.55 12.54 -16.09
CA GLU A 171 -1.49 13.55 -15.03
C GLU A 171 -1.04 12.93 -13.71
N THR A 172 -1.53 11.72 -13.41
CA THR A 172 -1.12 10.98 -12.21
C THR A 172 0.36 10.62 -12.25
N VAL A 173 0.89 10.16 -13.39
CA VAL A 173 2.33 9.92 -13.56
C VAL A 173 3.12 11.18 -13.22
N ALA A 174 2.79 12.32 -13.84
CA ALA A 174 3.50 13.57 -13.61
C ALA A 174 3.50 13.96 -12.12
N LYS A 175 2.34 13.91 -11.46
CA LYS A 175 2.19 14.25 -10.04
C LYS A 175 2.89 13.28 -9.10
N PHE A 176 2.85 11.99 -9.42
CA PHE A 176 3.55 10.96 -8.65
C PHE A 176 5.07 11.12 -8.75
N PHE A 177 5.62 11.42 -9.94
CA PHE A 177 7.04 11.71 -10.10
C PHE A 177 7.42 13.02 -9.39
N ALA A 178 6.58 14.05 -9.47
CA ALA A 178 6.82 15.33 -8.78
C ALA A 178 6.91 15.16 -7.26
N ARG A 179 6.13 14.23 -6.68
CA ARG A 179 6.24 13.87 -5.26
C ARG A 179 7.61 13.31 -4.88
N PHE A 180 8.31 12.67 -5.82
CA PHE A 180 9.69 12.20 -5.64
C PHE A 180 10.72 13.22 -6.17
N GLU A 181 10.30 14.47 -6.37
CA GLU A 181 11.14 15.57 -6.89
C GLU A 181 11.66 15.33 -8.32
N LEU A 182 11.01 14.44 -9.06
CA LEU A 182 11.29 14.13 -10.46
C LEU A 182 10.27 14.78 -11.37
N HIS A 183 10.74 15.29 -12.51
CA HIS A 183 9.90 16.06 -13.43
C HIS A 183 10.06 15.54 -14.86
N PRO A 184 9.44 14.40 -15.20
CA PRO A 184 9.37 13.94 -16.59
C PRO A 184 8.63 14.94 -17.46
N GLY A 185 9.08 15.08 -18.71
CA GLY A 185 8.38 15.91 -19.69
C GLY A 185 6.96 15.37 -19.97
N PRO A 186 6.09 16.16 -20.61
CA PRO A 186 4.74 15.72 -20.97
C PRO A 186 4.74 14.45 -21.83
N GLU A 187 5.67 14.35 -22.79
CA GLU A 187 5.82 13.19 -23.67
C GLU A 187 6.23 11.93 -22.89
N ASP A 188 7.22 12.04 -22.01
CA ASP A 188 7.67 10.92 -21.16
C ASP A 188 6.58 10.47 -20.20
N SER A 189 5.84 11.42 -19.61
CA SER A 189 4.71 11.11 -18.72
C SER A 189 3.61 10.35 -19.46
N ALA A 190 3.29 10.77 -20.68
CA ALA A 190 2.33 10.08 -21.55
C ALA A 190 2.82 8.68 -21.96
N ALA A 191 4.12 8.54 -22.28
CA ALA A 191 4.72 7.26 -22.63
C ALA A 191 4.69 6.26 -21.44
N ILE A 192 5.03 6.72 -20.23
CA ILE A 192 4.94 5.90 -19.01
C ILE A 192 3.49 5.52 -18.72
N ALA A 193 2.54 6.44 -18.90
CA ALA A 193 1.11 6.21 -18.70
C ALA A 193 0.52 5.19 -19.70
N ALA A 194 0.99 5.19 -20.94
CA ALA A 194 0.64 4.19 -21.95
C ALA A 194 1.37 2.84 -21.75
N GLY A 195 2.37 2.81 -20.87
CA GLY A 195 3.25 1.67 -20.67
C GLY A 195 2.64 0.48 -19.91
N PRO A 196 3.44 -0.57 -19.68
CA PRO A 196 3.01 -1.81 -19.03
C PRO A 196 2.41 -1.63 -17.63
N ALA A 197 2.77 -0.57 -16.92
CA ALA A 197 2.28 -0.30 -15.57
C ALA A 197 0.75 -0.08 -15.50
N PHE A 198 0.15 0.43 -16.57
CA PHE A 198 -1.29 0.68 -16.67
C PHE A 198 -2.01 -0.32 -17.59
N THR A 199 -1.26 -1.12 -18.34
CA THR A 199 -1.79 -2.04 -19.37
C THR A 199 -1.54 -3.52 -19.07
N ARG A 200 -0.79 -3.88 -18.02
CA ARG A 200 -0.51 -5.28 -17.63
C ARG A 200 -0.75 -5.55 -16.15
N ASN A 201 -1.01 -6.82 -15.81
CA ASN A 201 -1.13 -7.26 -14.43
C ASN A 201 0.25 -7.38 -13.77
N SER A 202 0.44 -6.71 -12.63
CA SER A 202 1.70 -6.77 -11.86
C SER A 202 2.07 -8.16 -11.31
N LYS A 203 1.16 -9.13 -11.33
CA LYS A 203 1.37 -10.49 -10.78
C LYS A 203 1.41 -11.59 -11.84
N GLU A 204 0.97 -11.31 -13.05
CA GLU A 204 0.89 -12.28 -14.15
C GLU A 204 1.42 -11.60 -15.41
N SER A 205 2.51 -12.14 -15.97
CA SER A 205 3.22 -11.59 -17.14
C SER A 205 2.47 -11.81 -18.47
N THR A 206 1.16 -12.01 -18.43
CA THR A 206 0.29 -12.20 -19.60
C THR A 206 -0.34 -10.87 -20.02
N SER A 207 -0.50 -10.68 -21.33
CA SER A 207 -1.37 -9.62 -21.86
C SER A 207 -2.80 -9.93 -21.45
N TYR A 208 -3.33 -9.20 -20.48
CA TYR A 208 -4.61 -9.52 -19.85
C TYR A 208 -5.56 -8.34 -20.01
N SER A 209 -6.68 -8.54 -20.72
CA SER A 209 -7.62 -7.45 -21.00
C SER A 209 -8.38 -7.05 -19.73
N ARG A 210 -8.66 -5.76 -19.57
CA ARG A 210 -9.44 -5.23 -18.42
C ARG A 210 -10.82 -5.88 -18.35
N SER A 211 -11.41 -6.24 -19.48
CA SER A 211 -12.74 -6.83 -19.60
C SER A 211 -12.82 -8.31 -19.19
N ASP A 212 -11.76 -9.10 -19.36
CA ASP A 212 -11.73 -10.50 -18.90
C ASP A 212 -11.69 -10.60 -17.37
N ARG A 213 -10.95 -9.67 -16.73
CA ARG A 213 -10.95 -9.51 -15.28
C ARG A 213 -12.33 -9.13 -14.78
N GLU A 214 -12.98 -8.16 -15.40
CA GLU A 214 -14.31 -7.69 -14.97
C GLU A 214 -15.36 -8.80 -15.05
N ARG A 215 -15.37 -9.62 -16.11
CA ARG A 215 -16.35 -10.70 -16.28
C ARG A 215 -16.17 -11.88 -15.31
N GLN A 216 -14.94 -12.38 -15.15
CA GLN A 216 -14.66 -13.51 -14.25
C GLN A 216 -14.94 -13.15 -12.78
N ILE A 217 -14.68 -11.89 -12.43
CA ILE A 217 -14.79 -11.39 -11.06
C ILE A 217 -16.21 -10.94 -10.73
N ALA A 218 -16.99 -10.49 -11.73
CA ALA A 218 -18.33 -9.93 -11.53
C ALA A 218 -19.27 -10.89 -10.78
N ALA A 219 -19.37 -12.15 -11.21
CA ALA A 219 -20.29 -13.11 -10.58
C ALA A 219 -19.91 -13.40 -9.11
N THR A 220 -18.61 -13.51 -8.82
CA THR A 220 -18.15 -13.72 -7.43
C THR A 220 -18.35 -12.45 -6.60
N ARG A 221 -18.08 -11.27 -7.18
CA ARG A 221 -18.29 -9.99 -6.51
C ARG A 221 -19.77 -9.78 -6.18
N GLU A 222 -20.66 -10.10 -7.12
CA GLU A 222 -22.11 -10.04 -6.95
C GLU A 222 -22.58 -10.97 -5.84
N ALA A 223 -22.09 -12.22 -5.83
CA ALA A 223 -22.42 -13.20 -4.79
C ALA A 223 -21.97 -12.78 -3.37
N ASN A 224 -20.96 -11.91 -3.25
CA ASN A 224 -20.45 -11.39 -1.97
C ASN A 224 -20.89 -9.94 -1.70
N SER A 225 -21.77 -9.36 -2.53
CA SER A 225 -22.11 -7.93 -2.49
C SER A 225 -22.73 -7.49 -1.17
N ASP A 226 -23.65 -8.29 -0.62
CA ASP A 226 -24.30 -8.02 0.66
C ASP A 226 -23.30 -8.03 1.83
N GLU A 227 -22.42 -9.05 1.91
CA GLU A 227 -21.36 -9.12 2.92
C GLU A 227 -20.41 -7.91 2.80
N ILE A 228 -19.98 -7.58 1.58
CA ILE A 228 -19.09 -6.43 1.32
C ILE A 228 -19.73 -5.12 1.76
N ALA A 229 -21.01 -4.88 1.43
CA ALA A 229 -21.70 -3.65 1.77
C ALA A 229 -21.83 -3.48 3.29
N LYS A 230 -22.25 -4.54 3.99
CA LYS A 230 -22.39 -4.54 5.46
C LYS A 230 -21.05 -4.34 6.17
N VAL A 231 -20.00 -5.03 5.70
CA VAL A 231 -18.67 -4.91 6.30
C VAL A 231 -18.05 -3.55 5.99
N ALA A 232 -18.23 -3.00 4.78
CA ALA A 232 -17.78 -1.66 4.47
C ALA A 232 -18.41 -0.62 5.40
N GLU A 233 -19.71 -0.73 5.65
CA GLU A 233 -20.40 0.14 6.61
C GLU A 233 -19.89 -0.02 8.03
N TRP A 234 -19.72 -1.27 8.48
CA TRP A 234 -19.11 -1.56 9.78
C TRP A 234 -17.69 -0.96 9.89
N VAL A 235 -16.87 -1.02 8.83
CA VAL A 235 -15.54 -0.39 8.78
C VAL A 235 -15.64 1.12 8.96
N ARG A 236 -16.64 1.79 8.37
CA ARG A 236 -16.86 3.23 8.56
C ARG A 236 -17.16 3.56 10.01
N VAL A 237 -18.08 2.81 10.64
CA VAL A 237 -18.43 2.99 12.06
C VAL A 237 -17.19 2.80 12.95
N VAL A 238 -16.38 1.77 12.70
CA VAL A 238 -15.14 1.55 13.44
C VAL A 238 -14.14 2.68 13.20
N ALA A 239 -14.01 3.16 11.96
CA ALA A 239 -13.11 4.26 11.60
C ALA A 239 -13.49 5.57 12.32
N ASP A 240 -14.79 5.91 12.35
CA ASP A 240 -15.32 7.07 13.06
C ASP A 240 -15.00 6.98 14.56
N GLY A 241 -15.17 5.80 15.16
CA GLY A 241 -14.84 5.55 16.57
C GLY A 241 -13.37 5.77 16.93
N ILE A 242 -12.46 5.69 15.96
CA ILE A 242 -11.01 5.95 16.13
C ILE A 242 -10.53 7.23 15.43
N GLY A 243 -11.45 8.06 14.93
CA GLY A 243 -11.14 9.33 14.28
C GLY A 243 -10.34 9.20 12.97
N LEU A 244 -10.56 8.15 12.19
CA LEU A 244 -9.92 7.95 10.89
C LEU A 244 -10.88 8.19 9.73
N ASP A 245 -10.43 8.98 8.76
CA ASP A 245 -11.11 9.14 7.48
C ASP A 245 -10.86 7.92 6.58
N VAL A 246 -11.95 7.31 6.09
CA VAL A 246 -11.92 6.16 5.17
C VAL A 246 -11.77 6.56 3.69
N ALA A 247 -11.98 7.83 3.38
CA ALA A 247 -11.88 8.38 2.03
C ALA A 247 -11.08 9.71 2.02
N PRO A 248 -9.84 9.72 2.55
CA PRO A 248 -9.02 10.92 2.58
C PRO A 248 -8.76 11.43 1.17
N VAL A 249 -8.81 12.76 1.00
CA VAL A 249 -8.58 13.39 -0.30
C VAL A 249 -7.18 13.05 -0.81
N SER A 250 -7.10 12.63 -2.08
CA SER A 250 -5.86 12.23 -2.76
C SER A 250 -4.81 13.35 -2.86
N SER A 251 -4.03 13.55 -1.80
CA SER A 251 -3.00 14.58 -1.68
C SER A 251 -1.73 14.29 -2.49
N ALA A 252 -1.56 13.07 -2.99
CA ALA A 252 -0.48 12.74 -3.93
C ALA A 252 -0.73 13.33 -5.33
N LEU A 253 -1.95 13.82 -5.58
CA LEU A 253 -2.35 14.42 -6.85
C LEU A 253 -2.48 15.96 -6.78
N ARG A 254 -2.00 16.57 -5.70
CA ARG A 254 -1.99 18.03 -5.51
C ARG A 254 -0.62 18.60 -5.79
#